data_AF-A0A9P4WCS8-F1
#
_entry.id   AF-A0A9P4WCS8-F1
#
_cell.length_a   1.000
_cell.length_b   1.000
_cell.length_c   1.000
_cell.angle_alpha   90.00
_cell.angle_beta   90.00
_cell.angle_gamma   90.00
#
_symmetry.space_group_name_H-M   'P 1'
#
loop_
_entity.id
_entity.type
_entity.pdbx_description
1 polymer ?
#
loop_
_entity_poly.entity_id
_entity_poly.type
_entity_poly.pdbx_seq_one_letter_code
_entity_poly.pdbx_strand_id
1 'polypeptide(L)'
;MAEPMRALLPLLPPELRNCVYSYLAPSPTPTNAGLPLQLKSYSCKHTLVQICPVHTGSTALLALQRYAFLEGNEYRTWLLNHAITLRIGVVFKGRVNTFVQEHWDKKIETHLQKLAKLHPWLNKVANYDIQILWDAPDGVLKSKHNRRSAGQIPRAMVRTLTGLMDDMTRKRSDVQVKLRLEHHVAGVAARSTPRFGLGSFTALPSAGDAVEYARQTIEVWKEPCPKILPRKSARLTPVVTKPDEKELLRSSDGSAAWIERGQGTLVMRKVAVGEKQTYTSFNELGIAYDSPTELMLFELLEDCHGRRW
;
A
#
# COMPACT_ATOMS: atom_id res chain seq x y z
N MET A 1 -42.53 9.92 12.47
CA MET A 1 -43.07 8.56 12.40
C MET A 1 -42.00 7.68 11.75
N ALA A 2 -41.54 6.63 12.43
CA ALA A 2 -40.52 5.73 11.85
C ALA A 2 -41.19 4.85 10.78
N GLU A 3 -40.64 4.83 9.57
CA GLU A 3 -41.15 3.95 8.51
C GLU A 3 -40.96 2.48 8.92
N PRO A 4 -41.95 1.60 8.68
CA PRO A 4 -41.82 0.18 8.97
C PRO A 4 -40.72 -0.41 8.09
N MET A 5 -39.69 -0.99 8.71
CA MET A 5 -38.61 -1.64 7.98
C MET A 5 -39.11 -2.88 7.25
N ARG A 6 -38.64 -3.04 6.01
CA ARG A 6 -38.94 -4.19 5.14
C ARG A 6 -37.88 -5.28 5.35
N ALA A 7 -38.23 -6.52 5.04
CA ALA A 7 -37.30 -7.65 5.08
C ALA A 7 -37.32 -8.37 3.73
N LEU A 8 -36.15 -8.57 3.14
CA LEU A 8 -35.96 -9.29 1.88
C LEU A 8 -35.81 -10.81 2.12
N LEU A 9 -35.24 -11.18 3.26
CA LEU A 9 -34.96 -12.57 3.67
C LEU A 9 -35.57 -12.86 5.05
N PRO A 10 -36.88 -12.61 5.28
CA PRO A 10 -37.49 -12.66 6.61
C PRO A 10 -37.47 -14.05 7.26
N LEU A 11 -37.39 -15.11 6.45
CA LEU A 11 -37.41 -16.50 6.90
C LEU A 11 -36.01 -17.07 7.12
N LEU A 12 -34.95 -16.35 6.73
CA LEU A 12 -33.59 -16.84 6.91
C LEU A 12 -33.04 -16.44 8.28
N PRO A 13 -32.54 -17.40 9.07
CA PRO A 13 -31.84 -17.09 10.29
C PRO A 13 -30.56 -16.30 10.00
N PRO A 14 -30.05 -15.52 10.97
CA PRO A 14 -28.89 -14.63 10.77
C PRO A 14 -27.64 -15.34 10.19
N GLU A 15 -27.42 -16.60 10.56
CA GLU A 15 -26.28 -17.39 10.10
C GLU A 15 -26.34 -17.63 8.59
N LEU A 16 -27.51 -18.01 8.06
CA LEU A 16 -27.69 -18.21 6.62
C LEU A 16 -27.62 -16.89 5.85
N ARG A 17 -28.09 -15.78 6.44
CA ARG A 17 -27.93 -14.45 5.86
C ARG A 17 -26.46 -14.05 5.74
N ASN A 18 -25.64 -14.35 6.75
CA ASN A 18 -24.17 -14.15 6.67
C ASN A 18 -23.51 -14.99 5.57
N CYS A 19 -23.99 -16.22 5.33
CA CYS A 19 -23.52 -17.04 4.21
C CYS A 19 -23.84 -16.36 2.86
N VAL A 20 -25.07 -15.84 2.70
CA VAL A 20 -25.47 -15.07 1.51
C VAL A 20 -24.59 -13.83 1.32
N TYR A 21 -24.36 -13.07 2.39
CA TYR A 21 -23.48 -11.89 2.36
C TYR A 21 -22.06 -12.25 1.94
N SER A 22 -21.51 -13.33 2.48
CA SER A 22 -20.17 -13.82 2.16
C SER A 22 -20.06 -14.26 0.69
N TYR A 23 -21.09 -14.92 0.17
CA TYR A 23 -21.14 -15.36 -1.22
C TYR A 23 -21.25 -14.21 -2.21
N LEU A 24 -22.00 -13.15 -1.85
CA LEU A 24 -22.21 -11.96 -2.69
C LEU A 24 -21.13 -10.88 -2.52
N ALA A 25 -20.20 -11.06 -1.58
CA ALA A 25 -19.13 -10.13 -1.28
C ALA A 25 -17.94 -10.07 -2.26
N PRO A 26 -17.64 -11.08 -3.10
CA PRO A 26 -16.56 -10.98 -4.07
C PRO A 26 -17.03 -10.24 -5.35
N SER A 27 -16.85 -8.93 -5.41
CA SER A 27 -16.88 -8.15 -6.66
C SER A 27 -15.46 -7.97 -7.20
N PRO A 28 -15.24 -8.06 -8.53
CA PRO A 28 -13.93 -7.84 -9.13
C PRO A 28 -13.44 -6.40 -8.98
N THR A 29 -14.34 -5.43 -8.77
CA THR A 29 -14.00 -4.00 -8.73
C THR A 29 -14.14 -3.43 -7.32
N PRO A 30 -13.02 -3.06 -6.67
CA PRO A 30 -13.05 -2.43 -5.35
C PRO A 30 -13.70 -1.04 -5.40
N THR A 31 -14.57 -0.77 -4.43
CA THR A 31 -15.36 0.46 -4.33
C THR A 31 -15.31 1.01 -2.90
N ASN A 32 -15.48 2.31 -2.73
CA ASN A 32 -15.64 2.95 -1.42
C ASN A 32 -17.07 3.49 -1.20
N ALA A 33 -18.00 3.13 -2.09
CA ALA A 33 -19.38 3.57 -2.02
C ALA A 33 -20.05 3.06 -0.74
N GLY A 34 -20.80 3.93 -0.05
CA GLY A 34 -21.50 3.57 1.19
C GLY A 34 -20.60 3.40 2.42
N LEU A 35 -19.28 3.60 2.29
CA LEU A 35 -18.37 3.59 3.44
C LEU A 35 -18.40 4.94 4.18
N PRO A 36 -18.33 4.90 5.53
CA PRO A 36 -18.40 6.12 6.35
C PRO A 36 -17.13 6.97 6.26
N LEU A 37 -15.98 6.35 5.94
CA LEU A 37 -14.71 7.03 5.76
C LEU A 37 -14.40 7.12 4.27
N GLN A 38 -14.32 8.35 3.76
CA GLN A 38 -13.87 8.65 2.40
C GLN A 38 -12.34 8.82 2.37
N LEU A 39 -11.77 9.05 1.19
CA LEU A 39 -10.34 9.34 1.02
C LEU A 39 -9.90 10.49 1.95
N LYS A 40 -8.88 10.22 2.77
CA LYS A 40 -8.23 11.23 3.63
C LYS A 40 -6.78 11.39 3.23
N SER A 41 -6.36 12.64 3.08
CA SER A 41 -4.99 13.02 2.72
C SER A 41 -4.34 13.76 3.86
N TYR A 42 -3.14 13.33 4.25
CA TYR A 42 -2.30 13.96 5.27
C TYR A 42 -1.01 14.43 4.61
N SER A 43 -0.90 15.74 4.40
CA SER A 43 0.34 16.35 3.91
C SER A 43 1.31 16.56 5.08
N CYS A 44 2.51 16.00 4.92
CA CYS A 44 3.64 16.16 5.82
C CYS A 44 4.82 16.73 5.03
N LYS A 45 5.79 17.32 5.73
CA LYS A 45 6.95 17.99 5.11
C LYS A 45 7.63 17.16 4.01
N HIS A 46 7.73 15.85 4.22
CA HIS A 46 8.45 14.92 3.36
C HIS A 46 7.56 13.84 2.73
N THR A 47 6.27 13.84 3.04
CA THR A 47 5.37 12.77 2.65
C THR A 47 3.96 13.27 2.40
N LEU A 48 3.28 12.70 1.43
CA LEU A 48 1.82 12.75 1.34
C LEU A 48 1.30 11.35 1.65
N VAL A 49 0.43 11.23 2.66
CA VAL A 49 -0.20 9.96 3.03
C VAL A 49 -1.68 10.03 2.69
N GLN A 50 -2.17 9.10 1.88
CA GLN A 50 -3.55 8.98 1.45
C GLN A 50 -4.11 7.66 1.99
N ILE A 51 -5.24 7.72 2.71
CA ILE A 51 -5.89 6.56 3.28
C ILE A 51 -7.30 6.48 2.73
N CYS A 52 -7.67 5.35 2.13
CA CYS A 52 -9.00 5.11 1.61
C CYS A 52 -9.42 3.65 1.88
N PRO A 53 -10.48 3.41 2.66
CA PRO A 53 -11.03 2.08 2.75
C PRO A 53 -11.79 1.74 1.47
N VAL A 54 -11.69 0.49 1.04
CA VAL A 54 -12.45 -0.06 -0.08
C VAL A 54 -13.02 -1.42 0.30
N HIS A 55 -14.09 -1.82 -0.35
CA HIS A 55 -14.63 -3.17 -0.27
C HIS A 55 -14.84 -3.76 -1.65
N THR A 56 -14.88 -5.07 -1.72
CA THR A 56 -15.37 -5.81 -2.89
C THR A 56 -16.85 -6.19 -2.75
N GLY A 57 -17.53 -5.82 -1.67
CA GLY A 57 -18.94 -6.16 -1.44
C GLY A 57 -19.93 -5.65 -2.50
N SER A 58 -21.10 -6.28 -2.56
CA SER A 58 -22.21 -5.92 -3.44
C SER A 58 -22.81 -4.55 -3.09
N THR A 59 -22.68 -3.59 -4.01
CA THR A 59 -23.28 -2.26 -3.88
C THR A 59 -24.81 -2.29 -3.94
N ALA A 60 -25.38 -3.29 -4.62
CA ALA A 60 -26.83 -3.49 -4.67
C ALA A 60 -27.41 -3.81 -3.29
N LEU A 61 -26.74 -4.66 -2.50
CA LEU A 61 -27.15 -4.94 -1.12
C LEU A 61 -27.01 -3.73 -0.21
N LEU A 62 -25.96 -2.91 -0.38
CA LEU A 62 -25.82 -1.65 0.34
C LEU A 62 -26.92 -0.64 -0.03
N ALA A 63 -27.35 -0.61 -1.31
CA ALA A 63 -28.39 0.29 -1.77
C ALA A 63 -29.77 0.00 -1.13
N LEU A 64 -30.00 -1.24 -0.66
CA LEU A 64 -31.23 -1.62 0.06
C LEU A 64 -31.51 -0.77 1.31
N GLN A 65 -30.47 -0.16 1.89
CA GLN A 65 -30.62 0.81 3.00
C GLN A 65 -31.52 1.98 2.64
N ARG A 66 -31.46 2.46 1.39
CA ARG A 66 -32.27 3.58 0.91
C ARG A 66 -33.76 3.23 0.82
N TYR A 67 -34.09 1.94 0.79
CA TYR A 67 -35.45 1.42 0.68
C TYR A 67 -35.93 0.81 2.00
N ALA A 68 -35.27 1.13 3.12
CA ALA A 68 -35.61 0.69 4.47
C ALA A 68 -35.65 -0.84 4.67
N PHE A 69 -34.83 -1.60 3.93
CA PHE A 69 -34.66 -3.04 4.20
C PHE A 69 -33.64 -3.29 5.33
N LEU A 70 -34.00 -4.18 6.26
CA LEU A 70 -33.15 -4.59 7.38
C LEU A 70 -31.80 -5.14 6.91
N GLU A 71 -31.82 -5.98 5.87
CA GLU A 71 -30.63 -6.64 5.34
C GLU A 71 -29.59 -5.65 4.82
N GLY A 72 -30.01 -4.47 4.36
CA GLY A 72 -29.07 -3.43 3.94
C GLY A 72 -28.19 -2.95 5.10
N ASN A 73 -28.76 -2.77 6.29
CA ASN A 73 -28.03 -2.33 7.49
C ASN A 73 -27.18 -3.47 8.09
N GLU A 74 -27.73 -4.69 8.11
CA GLU A 74 -26.98 -5.88 8.51
C GLU A 74 -25.77 -6.10 7.60
N TYR A 75 -25.99 -6.03 6.28
CA TYR A 75 -24.93 -6.21 5.30
C TYR A 75 -23.81 -5.18 5.45
N ARG A 76 -24.14 -3.90 5.69
CA ARG A 76 -23.13 -2.87 5.96
C ARG A 76 -22.32 -3.17 7.21
N THR A 77 -22.98 -3.63 8.28
CA THR A 77 -22.28 -4.00 9.52
C THR A 77 -21.39 -5.22 9.31
N TRP A 78 -21.86 -6.22 8.58
CA TRP A 78 -21.08 -7.39 8.18
C TRP A 78 -19.86 -6.96 7.34
N LEU A 79 -20.07 -6.10 6.35
CA LEU A 79 -19.05 -5.61 5.43
C LEU A 79 -17.92 -4.87 6.16
N LEU A 80 -18.26 -3.96 7.07
CA LEU A 80 -17.29 -3.20 7.87
C LEU A 80 -16.40 -4.08 8.76
N ASN A 81 -16.83 -5.30 9.09
CA ASN A 81 -16.08 -6.23 9.92
C ASN A 81 -15.28 -7.27 9.10
N HIS A 82 -15.64 -7.55 7.85
CA HIS A 82 -15.09 -8.72 7.12
C HIS A 82 -14.51 -8.40 5.74
N ALA A 83 -15.06 -7.42 5.02
CA ALA A 83 -14.80 -7.25 3.59
C ALA A 83 -14.15 -5.91 3.24
N ILE A 84 -13.53 -5.24 4.22
CA ILE A 84 -12.77 -4.00 4.00
C ILE A 84 -11.30 -4.31 3.76
N THR A 85 -10.74 -3.62 2.77
CA THR A 85 -9.31 -3.45 2.58
C THR A 85 -8.95 -1.98 2.77
N LEU A 86 -7.94 -1.68 3.57
CA LEU A 86 -7.44 -0.33 3.72
C LEU A 86 -6.36 -0.05 2.67
N ARG A 87 -6.66 0.81 1.70
CA ARG A 87 -5.67 1.28 0.72
C ARG A 87 -4.93 2.48 1.27
N ILE A 88 -3.61 2.39 1.30
CA ILE A 88 -2.76 3.47 1.82
C ILE A 88 -1.70 3.83 0.77
N GLY A 89 -1.80 5.03 0.21
CA GLY A 89 -0.77 5.61 -0.65
C GLY A 89 0.18 6.47 0.16
N VAL A 90 1.48 6.29 0.00
CA VAL A 90 2.51 7.18 0.55
C VAL A 90 3.38 7.69 -0.60
N VAL A 91 3.41 9.00 -0.81
CA VAL A 91 4.41 9.63 -1.68
C VAL A 91 5.51 10.19 -0.82
N PHE A 92 6.70 9.60 -0.90
CA PHE A 92 7.89 10.06 -0.20
C PHE A 92 8.69 11.03 -1.07
N LYS A 93 8.66 12.31 -0.71
CA LYS A 93 9.43 13.41 -1.33
C LYS A 93 10.58 13.90 -0.45
N GLY A 94 10.86 13.17 0.63
CA GLY A 94 11.87 13.52 1.62
C GLY A 94 13.29 13.22 1.17
N ARG A 95 14.25 13.84 1.87
CA ARG A 95 15.66 13.49 1.76
C ARG A 95 16.01 12.53 2.91
N VAL A 96 16.74 11.45 2.63
CA VAL A 96 17.09 10.42 3.63
C VAL A 96 17.90 11.00 4.79
N ASN A 97 18.72 12.02 4.53
CA ASN A 97 19.56 12.66 5.53
C ASN A 97 18.80 13.57 6.51
N THR A 98 17.68 14.18 6.11
CA THR A 98 16.89 15.10 6.94
C THR A 98 15.60 14.48 7.46
N PHE A 99 15.18 13.34 6.89
CA PHE A 99 13.96 12.67 7.30
C PHE A 99 14.16 11.98 8.65
N VAL A 100 13.41 12.44 9.66
CA VAL A 100 13.40 11.86 11.00
C VAL A 100 12.19 10.95 11.12
N GLN A 101 12.43 9.63 11.11
CA GLN A 101 11.37 8.63 11.16
C GLN A 101 10.52 8.73 12.43
N GLU A 102 11.11 8.92 13.61
CA GLU A 102 10.38 8.98 14.88
C GLU A 102 9.34 10.13 14.89
N HIS A 103 9.68 11.28 14.30
CA HIS A 103 8.75 12.39 14.17
C HIS A 103 7.60 12.08 13.20
N TRP A 104 7.91 11.35 12.12
CA TRP A 104 6.91 10.90 11.18
C TRP A 104 5.98 9.86 11.82
N ASP A 105 6.55 8.88 12.54
CA ASP A 105 5.81 7.82 13.23
C ASP A 105 4.82 8.42 14.22
N LYS A 106 5.28 9.25 15.16
CA LYS A 106 4.42 9.90 16.15
C LYS A 106 3.29 10.70 15.50
N LYS A 107 3.57 11.40 14.40
CA LYS A 107 2.57 12.20 13.69
C LYS A 107 1.52 11.30 13.03
N ILE A 108 1.95 10.25 12.32
CA ILE A 108 1.04 9.35 11.62
C ILE A 108 0.25 8.48 12.60
N GLU A 109 0.86 7.97 13.67
CA GLU A 109 0.16 7.28 14.76
C GLU A 109 -0.94 8.15 15.35
N THR A 110 -0.65 9.43 15.63
CA THR A 110 -1.67 10.36 16.13
C THR A 110 -2.83 10.52 15.15
N HIS A 111 -2.55 10.59 13.84
CA HIS A 111 -3.60 10.69 12.82
C HIS A 111 -4.42 9.39 12.72
N LEU A 112 -3.76 8.23 12.75
CA LEU A 112 -4.39 6.92 12.71
C LEU A 112 -5.27 6.68 13.95
N GLN A 113 -4.79 7.01 15.15
CA GLN A 113 -5.58 6.91 16.38
C GLN A 113 -6.79 7.85 16.37
N LYS A 114 -6.64 9.08 15.85
CA LYS A 114 -7.78 10.00 15.67
C LYS A 114 -8.82 9.43 14.70
N LEU A 115 -8.37 8.83 13.59
CA LEU A 115 -9.26 8.15 12.65
C LEU A 115 -9.96 6.96 13.30
N ALA A 116 -9.24 6.10 14.01
CA ALA A 116 -9.78 4.94 14.71
C ALA A 116 -10.79 5.33 15.79
N LYS A 117 -10.58 6.45 16.49
CA LYS A 117 -11.54 6.99 17.46
C LYS A 117 -12.86 7.42 16.80
N LEU A 118 -12.79 8.03 15.61
CA LEU A 118 -13.98 8.43 14.84
C LEU A 118 -14.65 7.24 14.12
N HIS A 119 -13.87 6.23 13.77
CA HIS A 119 -14.30 5.06 13.02
C HIS A 119 -13.75 3.78 13.67
N PRO A 120 -14.37 3.30 14.77
CA PRO A 120 -13.84 2.19 15.58
C PRO A 120 -13.66 0.87 14.82
N TRP A 121 -14.40 0.67 13.73
CA TRP A 121 -14.27 -0.50 12.86
C TRP A 121 -12.90 -0.58 12.17
N LEU A 122 -12.14 0.52 12.06
CA LEU A 122 -10.79 0.50 11.48
C LEU A 122 -9.84 -0.44 12.22
N ASN A 123 -10.01 -0.60 13.54
CA ASN A 123 -9.18 -1.49 14.36
C ASN A 123 -9.38 -2.98 14.01
N LYS A 124 -10.47 -3.32 13.30
CA LYS A 124 -10.81 -4.70 12.91
C LYS A 124 -10.42 -5.02 11.48
N VAL A 125 -9.91 -4.04 10.72
CA VAL A 125 -9.56 -4.24 9.32
C VAL A 125 -8.34 -5.16 9.26
N ALA A 126 -8.47 -6.29 8.59
CA ALA A 126 -7.41 -7.27 8.44
C ALA A 126 -6.62 -7.10 7.13
N ASN A 127 -7.20 -6.48 6.10
CA ASN A 127 -6.57 -6.40 4.79
C ASN A 127 -5.99 -5.02 4.53
N TYR A 128 -4.71 -4.95 4.16
CA TYR A 128 -4.00 -3.71 3.87
C TYR A 128 -3.35 -3.78 2.49
N ASP A 129 -3.54 -2.75 1.67
CA ASP A 129 -2.88 -2.57 0.38
C ASP A 129 -2.13 -1.23 0.42
N ILE A 130 -0.83 -1.30 0.68
CA ILE A 130 0.04 -0.16 0.91
C ILE A 130 0.92 0.05 -0.32
N GLN A 131 0.85 1.23 -0.94
CA GLN A 131 1.76 1.63 -2.01
C GLN A 131 2.61 2.82 -1.57
N ILE A 132 3.93 2.67 -1.65
CA ILE A 132 4.89 3.71 -1.34
C ILE A 132 5.58 4.12 -2.64
N LEU A 133 5.34 5.33 -3.11
CA LEU A 133 6.09 5.93 -4.21
C LEU A 133 7.28 6.70 -3.65
N TRP A 134 8.48 6.30 -4.05
CA TRP A 134 9.72 6.97 -3.71
C TRP A 134 10.08 8.00 -4.78
N ASP A 135 9.98 9.27 -4.44
CA ASP A 135 10.18 10.43 -5.32
C ASP A 135 11.11 11.47 -4.65
N ALA A 136 12.22 11.00 -4.09
CA ALA A 136 13.20 11.87 -3.46
C ALA A 136 14.00 12.65 -4.53
N PRO A 137 14.20 13.97 -4.36
CA PRO A 137 14.79 14.82 -5.40
C PRO A 137 16.31 14.78 -5.49
N ASP A 138 17.03 14.40 -4.43
CA ASP A 138 18.49 14.60 -4.33
C ASP A 138 19.29 13.29 -4.41
N GLY A 139 18.63 12.14 -4.56
CA GLY A 139 19.29 10.85 -4.74
C GLY A 139 20.13 10.38 -3.54
N VAL A 140 20.02 11.03 -2.37
CA VAL A 140 20.77 10.64 -1.18
C VAL A 140 20.15 9.37 -0.59
N LEU A 141 20.93 8.29 -0.51
CA LEU A 141 20.44 6.97 -0.08
C LEU A 141 20.85 6.53 1.33
N LYS A 142 21.69 7.32 2.01
CA LYS A 142 22.10 7.07 3.41
C LYS A 142 21.83 8.27 4.29
N SER A 143 21.54 8.00 5.57
CA SER A 143 21.39 9.03 6.58
C SER A 143 22.72 9.72 6.89
N LYS A 144 22.65 10.89 7.55
CA LYS A 144 23.83 11.54 8.12
C LYS A 144 24.51 10.55 9.08
N HIS A 145 25.79 10.24 8.84
CA HIS A 145 26.60 9.22 9.54
C HIS A 145 26.32 7.74 9.19
N ASN A 146 25.70 7.44 8.04
CA ASN A 146 25.53 6.07 7.53
C ASN A 146 24.76 5.11 8.46
N ARG A 147 24.00 5.63 9.43
CA ARG A 147 23.25 4.81 10.42
C ARG A 147 22.05 4.07 9.82
N ARG A 148 21.50 4.56 8.71
CA ARG A 148 20.26 4.05 8.11
C ARG A 148 20.34 4.09 6.59
N SER A 149 19.90 3.00 5.96
CA SER A 149 19.70 2.94 4.50
C SER A 149 18.31 3.44 4.12
N ALA A 150 18.14 3.92 2.88
CA ALA A 150 16.86 4.37 2.36
C ALA A 150 15.77 3.29 2.52
N GLY A 151 16.09 2.02 2.25
CA GLY A 151 15.16 0.89 2.35
C GLY A 151 14.64 0.57 3.75
N GLN A 152 15.29 1.05 4.81
CA GLN A 152 14.76 0.92 6.18
C GLN A 152 13.58 1.88 6.45
N ILE A 153 13.51 3.01 5.73
CA ILE A 153 12.42 3.99 5.86
C ILE A 153 11.06 3.41 5.44
N PRO A 154 10.86 2.88 4.21
CA PRO A 154 9.56 2.34 3.81
C PRO A 154 9.14 1.15 4.67
N ARG A 155 10.09 0.34 5.16
CA ARG A 155 9.80 -0.74 6.11
C ARG A 155 9.26 -0.20 7.44
N ALA A 156 9.89 0.83 8.01
CA ALA A 156 9.39 1.47 9.22
C ALA A 156 8.03 2.14 8.99
N MET A 157 7.82 2.77 7.83
CA MET A 157 6.52 3.34 7.47
C MET A 157 5.40 2.31 7.46
N VAL A 158 5.63 1.13 6.87
CA VAL A 158 4.65 0.04 6.86
C VAL A 158 4.27 -0.35 8.29
N ARG A 159 5.26 -0.51 9.18
CA ARG A 159 5.02 -0.86 10.59
C ARG A 159 4.12 0.16 11.29
N THR A 160 4.35 1.45 11.06
CA THR A 160 3.51 2.52 11.62
C THR A 160 2.11 2.50 11.04
N LEU A 161 1.98 2.25 9.72
CA LEU A 161 0.69 2.21 9.03
C LEU A 161 -0.17 1.00 9.43
N THR A 162 0.45 -0.12 9.77
CA THR A 162 -0.22 -1.33 10.31
C THR A 162 -0.38 -1.29 11.83
N GLY A 163 0.03 -0.19 12.49
CA GLY A 163 0.04 -0.07 13.95
C GLY A 163 -1.34 -0.14 14.62
N LEU A 164 -2.44 0.02 13.87
CA LEU A 164 -3.81 -0.13 14.38
C LEU A 164 -4.24 -1.60 14.53
N MET A 165 -3.52 -2.55 13.93
CA MET A 165 -3.88 -3.96 13.97
C MET A 165 -3.53 -4.56 15.33
N ASP A 166 -4.51 -5.17 15.99
CA ASP A 166 -4.27 -6.00 17.17
C ASP A 166 -3.68 -7.37 16.80
N ASP A 167 -3.18 -8.11 17.79
CA ASP A 167 -2.50 -9.39 17.57
C ASP A 167 -3.39 -10.45 16.90
N MET A 168 -4.69 -10.41 17.16
CA MET A 168 -5.65 -11.35 16.58
C MET A 168 -5.92 -11.04 15.10
N THR A 169 -6.04 -9.77 14.76
CA THR A 169 -6.24 -9.27 13.40
C THR A 169 -4.98 -9.51 12.56
N ARG A 170 -3.80 -9.27 13.14
CA ARG A 170 -2.49 -9.61 12.57
C ARG A 170 -2.40 -11.08 12.15
N LYS A 171 -2.79 -12.01 13.02
CA LYS A 171 -2.80 -13.45 12.67
C LYS A 171 -3.79 -13.84 11.57
N ARG A 172 -4.70 -12.95 11.16
CA ARG A 172 -5.71 -13.17 10.11
C ARG A 172 -5.54 -12.25 8.90
N SER A 173 -4.50 -11.41 8.89
CA SER A 173 -4.37 -10.33 7.93
C SER A 173 -3.68 -10.72 6.63
N ASP A 174 -4.13 -10.11 5.53
CA ASP A 174 -3.38 -10.05 4.28
C ASP A 174 -2.82 -8.63 4.08
N VAL A 175 -1.50 -8.49 4.15
CA VAL A 175 -0.80 -7.20 4.00
C VAL A 175 -0.01 -7.23 2.70
N GLN A 176 -0.46 -6.45 1.71
CA GLN A 176 0.27 -6.20 0.47
C GLN A 176 0.98 -4.86 0.56
N VAL A 177 2.27 -4.85 0.26
CA VAL A 177 3.12 -3.66 0.24
C VAL A 177 3.84 -3.57 -1.10
N LYS A 178 3.72 -2.43 -1.77
CA LYS A 178 4.43 -2.14 -3.02
C LYS A 178 5.31 -0.91 -2.84
N LEU A 179 6.62 -1.08 -2.91
CA LEU A 179 7.57 0.01 -3.03
C LEU A 179 7.81 0.31 -4.51
N ARG A 180 7.39 1.49 -4.95
CA ARG A 180 7.51 1.96 -6.33
C ARG A 180 8.60 3.02 -6.39
N LEU A 181 9.68 2.75 -7.12
CA LEU A 181 10.77 3.69 -7.32
C LEU A 181 10.54 4.50 -8.60
N GLU A 182 10.49 5.82 -8.49
CA GLU A 182 10.51 6.69 -9.66
C GLU A 182 11.74 6.42 -10.54
N HIS A 183 11.62 6.67 -11.84
CA HIS A 183 12.68 6.28 -12.80
C HIS A 183 14.05 6.90 -12.45
N HIS A 184 14.10 8.16 -12.05
CA HIS A 184 15.36 8.80 -11.65
C HIS A 184 15.92 8.21 -10.36
N VAL A 185 15.07 7.87 -9.39
CA VAL A 185 15.46 7.22 -8.14
C VAL A 185 16.03 5.84 -8.41
N ALA A 186 15.34 5.05 -9.22
CA ALA A 186 15.80 3.73 -9.68
C ALA A 186 17.20 3.84 -10.32
N GLY A 187 17.41 4.85 -11.17
CA GLY A 187 18.70 5.11 -11.79
C GLY A 187 19.79 5.47 -10.79
N VAL A 188 19.48 6.29 -9.78
CA VAL A 188 20.43 6.60 -8.70
C VAL A 188 20.76 5.34 -7.90
N ALA A 189 19.74 4.61 -7.43
CA ALA A 189 19.89 3.39 -6.65
C ALA A 189 20.75 2.31 -7.34
N ALA A 190 20.60 2.18 -8.66
CA ALA A 190 21.39 1.22 -9.43
C ALA A 190 22.88 1.61 -9.60
N ARG A 191 23.21 2.91 -9.55
CA ARG A 191 24.57 3.40 -9.85
C ARG A 191 25.35 3.91 -8.63
N SER A 192 24.69 4.13 -7.49
CA SER A 192 25.33 4.74 -6.33
C SER A 192 25.99 3.73 -5.39
N THR A 193 27.14 4.11 -4.87
CA THR A 193 27.85 3.49 -3.75
C THR A 193 27.74 4.42 -2.54
N PRO A 194 26.50 4.71 -2.09
CA PRO A 194 25.74 3.71 -1.34
C PRO A 194 24.49 3.18 -2.04
N ARG A 195 24.13 1.91 -1.79
CA ARG A 195 22.89 1.28 -2.26
C ARG A 195 21.66 1.80 -1.53
N PHE A 196 20.49 1.58 -2.12
CA PHE A 196 19.21 1.94 -1.53
C PHE A 196 18.93 1.09 -0.29
N GLY A 197 19.33 -0.19 -0.30
CA GLY A 197 19.08 -1.14 0.78
C GLY A 197 17.73 -1.82 0.62
N LEU A 198 17.37 -2.18 -0.61
CA LEU A 198 16.13 -2.90 -0.93
C LEU A 198 16.10 -4.28 -0.26
N GLY A 199 17.27 -4.89 -0.03
CA GLY A 199 17.37 -6.13 0.74
C GLY A 199 16.83 -5.97 2.16
N SER A 200 17.08 -4.84 2.83
CA SER A 200 16.53 -4.57 4.17
C SER A 200 15.01 -4.37 4.15
N PHE A 201 14.47 -3.82 3.06
CA PHE A 201 13.03 -3.63 2.87
C PHE A 201 12.32 -4.96 2.58
N THR A 202 12.87 -5.78 1.68
CA THR A 202 12.30 -7.07 1.29
C THR A 202 12.65 -8.21 2.24
N ALA A 203 13.45 -7.95 3.28
CA ALA A 203 13.75 -8.94 4.31
C ALA A 203 12.47 -9.26 5.11
N LEU A 204 11.93 -10.45 4.83
CA LEU A 204 10.89 -11.07 5.63
C LEU A 204 11.49 -11.63 6.93
N PRO A 205 10.67 -11.85 7.98
CA PRO A 205 11.11 -12.54 9.19
C PRO A 205 11.76 -13.89 8.84
N SER A 206 12.84 -14.24 9.53
CA SER A 206 13.54 -15.51 9.32
C SER A 206 12.72 -16.68 9.84
N ALA A 207 12.96 -17.88 9.30
CA ALA A 207 12.33 -19.10 9.79
C ALA A 207 12.64 -19.28 11.30
N GLY A 208 11.62 -19.21 12.15
CA GLY A 208 11.73 -19.24 13.61
C GLY A 208 11.20 -18.00 14.31
N ASP A 209 11.11 -16.86 13.60
CA ASP A 209 10.39 -15.69 14.07
C ASP A 209 8.90 -15.84 13.74
N ALA A 210 8.02 -15.59 14.72
CA ALA A 210 6.58 -15.62 14.49
C ALA A 210 6.22 -14.64 13.37
N VAL A 211 5.65 -15.16 12.27
CA VAL A 211 5.23 -14.32 11.16
C VAL A 211 4.13 -13.39 11.65
N GLU A 212 4.38 -12.08 11.54
CA GLU A 212 3.52 -11.04 12.09
C GLU A 212 2.12 -11.06 11.44
N TYR A 213 1.98 -11.63 10.24
CA TYR A 213 0.77 -11.60 9.44
C TYR A 213 0.38 -12.99 8.90
N ALA A 214 -0.90 -13.25 8.65
CA ALA A 214 -1.34 -14.49 7.98
C ALA A 214 -0.71 -14.61 6.58
N ARG A 215 -0.69 -13.48 5.85
CA ARG A 215 -0.03 -13.35 4.57
C ARG A 215 0.58 -11.97 4.44
N GLN A 216 1.81 -11.92 3.95
CA GLN A 216 2.51 -10.68 3.63
C GLN A 216 3.09 -10.76 2.23
N THR A 217 2.71 -9.82 1.37
CA THR A 217 3.27 -9.67 0.02
C THR A 217 4.08 -8.38 -0.02
N ILE A 218 5.38 -8.48 -0.30
CA ILE A 218 6.26 -7.32 -0.51
C ILE A 218 6.71 -7.30 -1.96
N GLU A 219 6.45 -6.19 -2.65
CA GLU A 219 6.83 -5.98 -4.03
C GLU A 219 7.69 -4.74 -4.17
N VAL A 220 8.69 -4.83 -5.05
CA VAL A 220 9.51 -3.70 -5.49
C VAL A 220 9.26 -3.49 -6.97
N TRP A 221 8.88 -2.27 -7.33
CA TRP A 221 8.54 -1.87 -8.69
C TRP A 221 9.42 -0.70 -9.12
N LYS A 222 9.74 -0.65 -10.41
CA LYS A 222 10.37 0.49 -11.07
C LYS A 222 9.34 1.18 -11.96
N GLU A 223 9.12 2.47 -11.77
CA GLU A 223 8.20 3.24 -12.60
C GLU A 223 8.72 3.40 -14.04
N PRO A 224 7.81 3.56 -15.02
CA PRO A 224 8.21 3.79 -16.41
C PRO A 224 9.03 5.10 -16.52
N CYS A 225 9.94 5.13 -17.50
CA CYS A 225 10.63 6.36 -17.83
C CYS A 225 9.62 7.34 -18.44
N PRO A 226 9.55 8.61 -17.99
CA PRO A 226 8.68 9.59 -18.62
C PRO A 226 9.08 9.77 -20.10
N LYS A 227 8.09 9.75 -21.01
CA LYS A 227 8.30 9.81 -22.47
C LYS A 227 9.05 11.06 -22.95
N ILE A 228 9.08 12.12 -22.14
CA ILE A 228 9.79 13.36 -22.42
C ILE A 228 10.87 13.53 -21.36
N LEU A 229 12.05 12.96 -21.61
CA LEU A 229 13.25 13.40 -20.92
C LEU A 229 13.66 14.76 -21.50
N PRO A 230 13.88 15.81 -20.70
CA PRO A 230 14.39 17.08 -21.20
C PRO A 230 15.69 16.83 -21.98
N ARG A 231 15.71 17.14 -23.28
CA ARG A 231 16.81 16.85 -24.23
C ARG A 231 18.21 17.38 -23.84
N LYS A 232 18.35 18.07 -22.71
CA LYS A 232 19.63 18.60 -22.20
C LYS A 232 20.21 17.82 -21.00
N SER A 233 19.56 16.77 -20.51
CA SER A 233 20.01 16.00 -19.35
C SER A 233 20.57 14.64 -19.77
N ALA A 234 21.67 14.64 -20.55
CA ALA A 234 22.54 13.46 -20.69
C ALA A 234 23.23 13.10 -19.35
N ARG A 235 23.21 14.04 -18.40
CA ARG A 235 23.40 13.78 -16.98
C ARG A 235 22.02 13.62 -16.38
N LEU A 236 21.77 12.54 -15.64
CA LEU A 236 20.57 12.34 -14.80
C LEU A 236 20.55 13.32 -13.62
N THR A 237 20.77 14.61 -13.90
CA THR A 237 20.48 15.69 -12.98
C THR A 237 18.96 15.75 -12.82
N PRO A 238 18.45 15.63 -11.60
CA PRO A 238 17.02 15.69 -11.33
C PRO A 238 16.50 17.04 -11.82
N VAL A 239 15.76 17.02 -12.93
CA VAL A 239 15.01 18.20 -13.36
C VAL A 239 13.80 18.27 -12.46
N VAL A 240 13.79 19.27 -11.58
CA VAL A 240 12.64 19.60 -10.74
C VAL A 240 11.52 20.07 -11.65
N THR A 241 10.73 19.15 -12.19
CA THR A 241 9.41 19.47 -12.72
C THR A 241 8.60 20.11 -11.60
N LYS A 242 7.78 21.12 -11.92
CA LYS A 242 6.98 21.87 -10.94
C LYS A 242 6.34 20.90 -9.91
N PRO A 243 6.35 21.26 -8.61
CA PRO A 243 5.97 20.36 -7.52
C PRO A 243 4.45 20.19 -7.46
N ASP A 244 3.85 19.62 -8.50
CA ASP A 244 2.51 19.09 -8.36
C ASP A 244 2.59 17.94 -7.35
N GLU A 245 1.83 18.04 -6.27
CA GLU A 245 1.80 16.98 -5.26
C GLU A 245 1.29 15.71 -5.93
N LYS A 246 2.21 14.78 -6.18
CA LYS A 246 1.88 13.47 -6.74
C LYS A 246 0.91 12.78 -5.79
N GLU A 247 -0.21 12.31 -6.32
CA GLU A 247 -1.16 11.46 -5.61
C GLU A 247 -1.00 10.00 -6.06
N LEU A 248 -1.37 9.06 -5.20
CA LEU A 248 -1.43 7.62 -5.50
C LEU A 248 -2.85 7.07 -5.52
N LEU A 249 -3.75 7.67 -4.76
CA LEU A 249 -5.15 7.26 -4.70
C LEU A 249 -6.03 8.38 -5.25
N ARG A 250 -6.95 8.00 -6.14
CA ARG A 250 -8.05 8.85 -6.58
C ARG A 250 -9.36 8.21 -6.15
N SER A 251 -10.23 9.03 -5.57
CA SER A 251 -11.60 8.64 -5.23
C SER A 251 -12.55 9.50 -6.04
N SER A 252 -13.33 8.89 -6.93
CA SER A 252 -14.36 9.55 -7.74
C SER A 252 -15.59 8.66 -7.85
N ASP A 253 -16.77 9.22 -7.62
CA ASP A 253 -18.08 8.56 -7.83
C ASP A 253 -18.24 7.19 -7.14
N GLY A 254 -17.73 7.06 -5.92
CA GLY A 254 -17.79 5.80 -5.17
C GLY A 254 -16.79 4.74 -5.64
N SER A 255 -15.93 5.06 -6.60
CA SER A 255 -14.76 4.25 -6.95
C SER A 255 -13.53 4.83 -6.26
N ALA A 256 -12.67 3.96 -5.73
CA ALA A 256 -11.36 4.35 -5.28
C ALA A 256 -10.34 3.47 -5.99
N ALA A 257 -9.46 4.09 -6.77
CA ALA A 257 -8.49 3.38 -7.58
C ALA A 257 -7.08 3.92 -7.36
N TRP A 258 -6.10 3.05 -7.54
CA TRP A 258 -4.71 3.47 -7.68
C TRP A 258 -4.57 4.28 -8.96
N ILE A 259 -3.89 5.41 -8.88
CA ILE A 259 -3.62 6.24 -10.05
C ILE A 259 -2.67 5.47 -10.96
N GLU A 260 -3.13 5.19 -12.19
CA GLU A 260 -2.32 4.56 -13.22
C GLU A 260 -1.23 5.52 -13.68
N ARG A 261 0.02 5.20 -13.35
CA ARG A 261 1.22 5.97 -13.74
C ARG A 261 1.97 5.32 -14.92
N GLY A 262 1.26 4.48 -15.67
CA GLY A 262 1.81 3.58 -16.68
C GLY A 262 2.16 2.20 -16.13
N GLN A 263 2.60 1.30 -17.01
CA GLN A 263 3.06 -0.04 -16.64
C GLN A 263 4.46 0.07 -16.02
N GLY A 264 4.51 0.11 -14.69
CA GLY A 264 5.75 -0.13 -13.94
C GLY A 264 6.27 -1.55 -14.20
N THR A 265 7.56 -1.75 -13.98
CA THR A 265 8.20 -3.06 -14.09
C THR A 265 8.41 -3.65 -12.70
N LEU A 266 7.89 -4.85 -12.45
CA LEU A 266 8.16 -5.58 -11.22
C LEU A 266 9.65 -5.97 -11.18
N VAL A 267 10.34 -5.59 -10.10
CA VAL A 267 11.73 -5.98 -9.87
C VAL A 267 11.76 -7.29 -9.09
N MET A 268 11.05 -7.34 -7.96
CA MET A 268 10.98 -8.52 -7.10
C MET A 268 9.65 -8.52 -6.35
N ARG A 269 9.11 -9.72 -6.16
CA ARG A 269 7.99 -10.01 -5.27
C ARG A 269 8.39 -11.10 -4.29
N LYS A 270 8.18 -10.86 -3.01
CA LYS A 270 8.26 -11.87 -1.96
C LYS A 270 6.90 -12.04 -1.30
N VAL A 271 6.47 -13.28 -1.11
CA VAL A 271 5.21 -13.61 -0.44
C VAL A 271 5.55 -14.52 0.73
N ALA A 272 5.25 -14.10 1.95
CA ALA A 272 5.20 -14.96 3.13
C ALA A 272 3.75 -15.39 3.38
N VAL A 273 3.53 -16.69 3.59
CA VAL A 273 2.23 -17.25 4.00
C VAL A 273 2.43 -18.10 5.25
N GLY A 274 1.85 -17.65 6.37
CA GLY A 274 2.04 -18.26 7.68
C GLY A 274 3.51 -18.48 8.03
N GLU A 275 3.80 -19.47 8.88
CA GLU A 275 5.15 -19.73 9.38
C GLU A 275 6.10 -20.45 8.39
N LYS A 276 5.63 -20.86 7.21
CA LYS A 276 6.26 -21.98 6.50
C LYS A 276 6.64 -21.75 5.05
N GLN A 277 6.09 -20.74 4.37
CA GLN A 277 6.30 -20.61 2.93
C GLN A 277 6.65 -19.18 2.53
N THR A 278 7.87 -19.03 1.99
CA THR A 278 8.31 -17.83 1.31
C THR A 278 8.46 -18.11 -0.18
N TYR A 279 7.69 -17.40 -1.00
CA TYR A 279 7.81 -17.44 -2.45
C TYR A 279 8.52 -16.17 -2.90
N THR A 280 9.58 -16.33 -3.69
CA THR A 280 10.22 -15.20 -4.36
C THR A 280 10.01 -15.36 -5.85
N SER A 281 9.42 -14.35 -6.48
CA SER A 281 9.33 -14.25 -7.93
C SER A 281 9.91 -12.92 -8.40
N PHE A 282 10.42 -12.91 -9.62
CA PHE A 282 10.95 -11.73 -10.30
C PHE A 282 10.47 -11.78 -11.76
N ASN A 283 10.71 -10.71 -12.50
CA ASN A 283 10.23 -10.61 -13.87
C ASN A 283 10.86 -11.70 -14.75
N GLU A 284 10.02 -12.48 -15.44
CA GLU A 284 10.43 -13.55 -16.37
C GLU A 284 10.79 -13.03 -17.77
N LEU A 285 10.62 -11.72 -18.03
CA LEU A 285 11.06 -11.12 -19.29
C LEU A 285 12.57 -11.32 -19.43
N GLY A 286 12.95 -12.20 -20.35
CA GLY A 286 14.33 -12.58 -20.65
C GLY A 286 15.20 -11.34 -20.74
N ILE A 287 16.16 -11.24 -19.83
CA ILE A 287 17.09 -10.12 -19.74
C ILE A 287 17.98 -10.19 -20.99
N ALA A 288 17.73 -9.33 -21.96
CA ALA A 288 18.65 -9.06 -23.05
C ALA A 288 19.63 -8.00 -22.54
N TYR A 289 20.90 -8.38 -22.38
CA TYR A 289 21.94 -7.54 -21.76
C TYR A 289 22.25 -6.21 -22.48
N ASP A 290 21.47 -5.83 -23.50
CA ASP A 290 21.76 -4.76 -24.45
C ASP A 290 21.05 -3.43 -24.10
N SER A 291 20.20 -3.40 -23.07
CA SER A 291 19.41 -2.23 -22.67
C SER A 291 19.89 -1.60 -21.34
N PRO A 292 20.17 -0.28 -21.28
CA PRO A 292 20.49 0.42 -20.03
C PRO A 292 19.40 0.32 -18.95
N THR A 293 18.15 0.10 -19.37
CA THR A 293 17.03 -0.10 -18.44
C THR A 293 17.08 -1.47 -17.79
N GLU A 294 17.57 -2.48 -18.51
CA GLU A 294 17.68 -3.86 -18.02
C GLU A 294 18.84 -4.02 -17.05
N LEU A 295 19.99 -3.39 -17.33
CA LEU A 295 21.09 -3.30 -16.36
C LEU A 295 20.64 -2.64 -15.05
N MET A 296 19.81 -1.60 -15.13
CA MET A 296 19.24 -0.96 -13.94
C MET A 296 18.31 -1.91 -13.17
N LEU A 297 17.45 -2.68 -13.86
CA LEU A 297 16.59 -3.67 -13.22
C LEU A 297 17.40 -4.77 -12.54
N PHE A 298 18.48 -5.23 -13.17
CA PHE A 298 19.40 -6.22 -12.61
C PHE A 298 20.08 -5.69 -11.33
N GLU A 299 20.61 -4.47 -11.35
CA GLU A 299 21.24 -3.87 -10.17
C GLU A 299 20.25 -3.64 -9.02
N LEU A 300 18.98 -3.31 -9.31
CA LEU A 300 17.93 -3.24 -8.29
C LEU A 300 17.57 -4.63 -7.74
N LEU A 301 17.56 -5.66 -8.59
CA LEU A 301 17.33 -7.04 -8.18
C LEU A 301 18.44 -7.53 -7.25
N GLU A 302 19.70 -7.22 -7.55
CA GLU A 302 20.85 -7.55 -6.69
C GLU A 302 20.76 -6.84 -5.32
N ASP A 303 20.37 -5.55 -5.29
CA ASP A 303 20.11 -4.83 -4.03
C ASP A 303 18.97 -5.49 -3.24
N CYS A 304 17.90 -5.94 -3.89
CA CYS A 304 16.82 -6.70 -3.24
C CYS A 304 17.29 -8.04 -2.63
N HIS A 305 18.30 -8.69 -3.22
CA HIS A 305 18.93 -9.88 -2.64
C HIS A 305 19.94 -9.56 -1.52
N GLY A 306 20.28 -8.29 -1.31
CA GLY A 306 21.33 -7.89 -0.37
C GLY A 306 22.71 -8.39 -0.79
N ARG A 307 22.91 -8.67 -2.09
CA ARG A 307 24.19 -9.08 -2.64
C ARG A 307 24.96 -7.81 -3.04
N ARG A 308 26.19 -7.67 -2.54
CA ARG A 308 27.09 -6.48 -2.55
C ARG A 308 26.84 -5.49 -1.40
N TRP A 309 27.66 -5.64 -0.35
CA TRP A 309 27.81 -4.73 0.78
C TRP A 309 28.98 -3.77 0.55
#